data_AF-A0A821Y131-F1
#
_entry.id   AF-A0A821Y131-F1
#
_cell.length_a   1.000
_cell.length_b   1.000
_cell.length_c   1.000
_cell.angle_alpha   90.00
_cell.angle_beta   90.00
_cell.angle_gamma   90.00
#
_symmetry.space_group_name_H-M   'P 1'
#
loop_
_entity.id
_entity.type
_entity.pdbx_description
1 polymer ?
#
loop_
_entity_poly.entity_id
_entity_poly.type
_entity_poly.pdbx_seq_one_letter_code
_entity_poly.pdbx_strand_id
1 'polypeptide(L)'
;MFLETKVLVEYDGVDWQRREWVAVYSLRTFRVFLVERTLVWAPRKVNSKEVKWPALTFAALTAEVILQAESQPVEFLHDKQLQFYDYANLQPYQEWDARLAGSEVGVDTAVLSDLSYQAAEWRTMQDGQRILTTTPSVLGGCRAQVYRVAGATQWYTAVIVGVNEHTGELTVTDDTVLEEHSEDPSLVQMRLLGDGVIESIMRGEVVGVMPRRSRSNLQVSFQQYYV
;
A
#
# COMPACT_ATOMS: atom_id res chain seq x y z
N MET A 1 -3.83 -31.28 13.19
CA MET A 1 -4.32 -30.08 13.88
C MET A 1 -3.98 -28.92 12.96
N PHE A 2 -4.92 -28.49 12.11
CA PHE A 2 -4.67 -27.34 11.24
C PHE A 2 -4.71 -26.10 12.14
N LEU A 3 -3.60 -25.37 12.20
CA LEU A 3 -3.58 -24.06 12.84
C LEU A 3 -4.62 -23.20 12.14
N GLU A 4 -5.55 -22.62 12.89
CA GLU A 4 -6.53 -21.68 12.37
C GLU A 4 -5.80 -20.42 11.93
N THR A 5 -5.67 -20.18 10.63
CA THR A 5 -5.04 -18.97 10.09
C THR A 5 -5.84 -17.74 10.53
N LYS A 6 -5.20 -16.85 11.29
CA LYS A 6 -5.76 -15.58 11.74
C LYS A 6 -5.01 -14.42 11.12
N VAL A 7 -5.75 -13.35 10.87
CA VAL A 7 -5.22 -12.05 10.42
C VAL A 7 -5.67 -10.98 11.40
N LEU A 8 -4.81 -10.01 11.67
CA LEU A 8 -5.16 -8.85 12.47
C LEU A 8 -5.82 -7.81 11.55
N VAL A 9 -7.08 -7.49 11.81
CA VAL A 9 -7.88 -6.63 10.94
C VAL A 9 -8.10 -5.28 11.61
N GLU A 10 -7.76 -4.21 10.89
CA GLU A 10 -8.23 -2.84 11.16
C GLU A 10 -9.40 -2.53 10.23
N TYR A 11 -10.39 -1.78 10.74
CA TYR A 11 -11.62 -1.47 10.02
C TYR A 11 -11.65 -0.01 9.61
N ASP A 12 -12.11 0.26 8.38
CA ASP A 12 -12.26 1.61 7.87
C ASP A 12 -13.19 2.46 8.75
N GLY A 13 -12.77 3.68 9.05
CA GLY A 13 -13.53 4.61 9.88
C GLY A 13 -13.61 4.24 11.37
N VAL A 14 -12.85 3.22 11.80
CA VAL A 14 -12.79 2.78 13.19
C VAL A 14 -11.41 3.06 13.77
N ASP A 15 -11.35 3.40 15.06
CA ASP A 15 -10.08 3.55 15.78
C ASP A 15 -9.26 2.25 15.71
N TRP A 16 -7.98 2.36 15.37
CA TRP A 16 -7.06 1.22 15.21
C TRP A 16 -6.95 0.35 16.47
N GLN A 17 -7.19 0.92 17.66
CA GLN A 17 -7.19 0.17 18.93
C GLN A 17 -8.29 -0.90 18.99
N ARG A 18 -9.30 -0.82 18.11
CA ARG A 18 -10.39 -1.81 18.00
C ARG A 18 -10.08 -2.95 17.04
N ARG A 19 -8.85 -3.01 16.49
CA ARG A 19 -8.39 -4.12 15.67
C ARG A 19 -8.53 -5.46 16.39
N GLU A 20 -8.80 -6.50 15.64
CA GLU A 20 -8.98 -7.83 16.21
C GLU A 20 -8.37 -8.93 15.34
N TRP A 21 -8.02 -10.04 15.99
CA TRP A 21 -7.58 -11.24 15.29
C TRP A 21 -8.78 -12.02 14.78
N VAL A 22 -8.90 -12.11 13.45
CA VAL A 22 -10.01 -12.80 12.82
C VAL A 22 -9.54 -14.09 12.15
N ALA A 23 -10.27 -15.18 12.40
CA ALA A 23 -10.09 -16.44 11.71
C ALA A 23 -10.68 -16.39 10.30
N VAL A 24 -9.81 -16.29 9.29
CA VAL A 24 -10.21 -16.07 7.88
C VAL A 24 -11.10 -17.18 7.35
N TYR A 25 -10.83 -18.43 7.75
CA TYR A 25 -11.56 -19.61 7.29
C TYR A 25 -12.73 -20.01 8.20
N SER A 26 -13.06 -19.19 9.21
CA SER A 26 -14.25 -19.42 10.03
C SER A 26 -15.51 -19.08 9.23
N LEU A 27 -16.22 -20.13 8.82
CA LEU A 27 -17.51 -20.06 8.11
C LEU A 27 -18.60 -19.35 8.93
N ARG A 28 -18.42 -19.25 10.26
CA ARG A 28 -19.32 -18.50 11.14
C ARG A 28 -19.12 -16.98 11.03
N THR A 29 -17.95 -16.56 10.58
CA THR A 29 -17.54 -15.15 10.56
C THR A 29 -17.75 -14.55 9.18
N PHE A 30 -17.37 -15.26 8.11
CA PHE A 30 -17.40 -14.74 6.75
C PHE A 30 -18.01 -15.73 5.77
N ARG A 31 -18.93 -15.24 4.92
CA ARG A 31 -19.41 -15.98 3.74
C ARG A 31 -18.45 -15.87 2.56
N VAL A 32 -17.72 -14.75 2.47
CA VAL A 32 -16.67 -14.48 1.49
C VAL A 32 -15.60 -13.62 2.18
N PHE A 33 -14.33 -13.91 1.94
CA PHE A 33 -13.20 -13.06 2.33
C PHE A 33 -12.37 -12.74 1.08
N LEU A 34 -12.35 -11.46 0.71
CA LEU A 34 -11.68 -10.95 -0.48
C LEU A 34 -10.41 -10.20 -0.07
N VAL A 35 -9.33 -10.42 -0.81
CA VAL A 35 -8.07 -9.70 -0.64
C VAL A 35 -7.74 -8.98 -1.94
N GLU A 36 -7.30 -7.73 -1.84
CA GLU A 36 -6.85 -6.95 -2.98
C GLU A 36 -5.82 -7.74 -3.80
N ARG A 37 -6.00 -7.77 -5.12
CA ARG A 37 -5.16 -8.54 -6.03
C ARG A 37 -4.34 -7.64 -6.94
N THR A 38 -5.01 -6.79 -7.72
CA THR A 38 -4.33 -5.97 -8.71
C THR A 38 -5.19 -4.79 -9.17
N LEU A 39 -4.53 -3.80 -9.75
CA LEU A 39 -5.13 -2.62 -10.36
C LEU A 39 -5.52 -2.87 -11.83
N VAL A 40 -6.70 -2.41 -12.20
CA VAL A 40 -7.24 -2.49 -13.57
C VAL A 40 -7.86 -1.15 -13.98
N TRP A 41 -7.99 -0.95 -15.28
CA TRP A 41 -8.90 0.04 -15.86
C TRP A 41 -10.31 -0.57 -15.95
N ALA A 42 -11.25 -0.02 -15.17
CA ALA A 42 -12.64 -0.44 -15.15
C ALA A 42 -13.56 0.62 -15.79
N PRO A 43 -14.55 0.21 -16.61
CA PRO A 43 -15.45 1.15 -17.28
C PRO A 43 -16.34 1.88 -16.28
N ARG A 44 -16.52 3.19 -16.47
CA ARG A 44 -17.32 4.06 -15.60
C ARG A 44 -18.07 5.09 -16.44
N LYS A 45 -19.26 5.47 -15.99
CA LYS A 45 -20.02 6.57 -16.59
C LYS A 45 -19.78 7.86 -15.81
N VAL A 46 -19.27 8.88 -16.49
CA VAL A 46 -19.14 10.24 -15.96
C VAL A 46 -19.85 11.18 -16.92
N ASN A 47 -20.81 11.97 -16.43
CA ASN A 47 -21.64 12.87 -17.26
C ASN A 47 -22.24 12.18 -18.49
N SER A 48 -22.76 10.96 -18.29
CA SER A 48 -23.34 10.09 -19.33
C SER A 48 -22.37 9.63 -20.44
N LYS A 49 -21.08 9.93 -20.32
CA LYS A 49 -20.04 9.40 -21.21
C LYS A 49 -19.28 8.27 -20.54
N GLU A 50 -18.84 7.31 -21.33
CA GLU A 50 -18.03 6.19 -20.85
C GLU A 50 -16.55 6.61 -20.78
N VAL A 51 -15.94 6.36 -19.63
CA VAL A 51 -14.51 6.53 -19.34
C VAL A 51 -14.02 5.25 -18.65
N LYS A 52 -12.73 5.14 -18.36
CA LYS A 52 -12.17 4.07 -17.53
C LYS A 52 -11.41 4.66 -16.37
N TRP A 53 -11.71 4.21 -15.17
CA TRP A 53 -11.01 4.65 -13.96
C TRP A 53 -10.21 3.49 -13.37
N PRO A 54 -9.08 3.79 -12.69
CA PRO A 54 -8.33 2.79 -11.95
C PRO A 54 -9.20 2.18 -10.84
N ALA A 55 -9.24 0.86 -10.79
CA ALA A 55 -10.01 0.09 -9.82
C ALA A 55 -9.25 -1.16 -9.38
N LEU A 56 -9.45 -1.58 -8.13
CA LEU A 56 -8.88 -2.79 -7.58
C LEU A 56 -9.76 -3.99 -7.93
N THR A 57 -9.14 -5.10 -8.27
CA THR A 57 -9.77 -6.43 -8.29
C THR A 57 -9.34 -7.22 -7.08
N PHE A 58 -10.07 -8.28 -6.76
CA PHE A 58 -9.86 -9.07 -5.56
C PHE A 58 -9.69 -10.56 -5.86
N ALA A 59 -8.96 -11.26 -5.00
CA ALA A 59 -8.91 -12.70 -4.92
C ALA A 59 -9.69 -13.18 -3.69
N ALA A 60 -10.51 -14.23 -3.85
CA ALA A 60 -11.21 -14.84 -2.72
C ALA A 60 -10.28 -15.81 -1.99
N LEU A 61 -10.07 -15.60 -0.69
CA LEU A 61 -9.40 -16.56 0.19
C LEU A 61 -10.36 -17.66 0.67
N THR A 62 -11.61 -17.27 0.95
CA THR A 62 -12.73 -18.19 1.21
C THR A 62 -13.99 -17.66 0.54
N ALA A 63 -14.81 -18.55 0.00
CA ALA A 63 -16.11 -18.22 -0.57
C ALA A 63 -17.06 -19.42 -0.44
N GLU A 64 -18.05 -19.30 0.45
CA GLU A 64 -19.16 -20.25 0.54
C GLU A 64 -20.28 -19.93 -0.46
N VAL A 65 -20.21 -18.76 -1.09
CA VAL A 65 -21.17 -18.29 -2.08
C VAL A 65 -20.51 -18.38 -3.44
N ILE A 66 -21.25 -18.93 -4.41
CA ILE A 66 -20.84 -18.88 -5.82
C ILE A 66 -20.99 -17.43 -6.27
N LEU A 67 -19.87 -16.72 -6.35
CA LEU A 67 -19.81 -15.49 -7.14
C LEU A 67 -20.12 -15.89 -8.59
N GLN A 68 -20.95 -15.13 -9.30
CA GLN A 68 -21.23 -15.40 -10.71
C GLN A 68 -19.90 -15.55 -11.46
N ALA A 69 -19.71 -16.68 -12.15
CA ALA A 69 -18.39 -17.14 -12.57
C ALA A 69 -17.58 -16.14 -13.40
N GLU A 70 -18.28 -15.27 -14.14
CA GLU A 70 -17.68 -14.28 -15.04
C GLU A 70 -17.61 -12.87 -14.41
N SER A 71 -18.25 -12.66 -13.26
CA SER A 71 -18.33 -11.35 -12.60
C SER A 71 -17.19 -11.17 -11.58
N GLN A 72 -16.42 -10.11 -11.75
CA GLN A 72 -15.37 -9.69 -10.84
C GLN A 72 -15.87 -8.51 -9.98
N PRO A 73 -15.77 -8.61 -8.64
CA PRO A 73 -15.90 -7.42 -7.81
C PRO A 73 -14.74 -6.47 -8.11
N VAL A 74 -15.05 -5.19 -8.26
CA VAL A 74 -14.07 -4.13 -8.39
C VAL A 74 -14.37 -3.01 -7.41
N GLU A 75 -13.34 -2.31 -6.97
CA GLU A 75 -13.45 -1.10 -6.17
C GLU A 75 -12.70 0.04 -6.83
N PHE A 76 -13.39 1.12 -7.20
CA PHE A 76 -12.72 2.29 -7.78
C PHE A 76 -11.81 2.96 -6.74
N LEU A 77 -10.56 3.26 -7.13
CA LEU A 77 -9.56 3.79 -6.19
C LEU A 77 -9.98 5.11 -5.54
N HIS A 78 -10.65 5.97 -6.31
CA HIS A 78 -10.90 7.36 -5.94
C HIS A 78 -12.03 7.55 -4.95
N ASP A 79 -13.17 6.89 -5.19
CA ASP A 79 -14.38 7.07 -4.38
C ASP A 79 -14.80 5.80 -3.65
N LYS A 80 -13.98 4.75 -3.70
CA LYS A 80 -14.19 3.46 -3.01
C LYS A 80 -15.51 2.78 -3.39
N GLN A 81 -16.08 3.14 -4.54
CA GLN A 81 -17.32 2.54 -5.02
C GLN A 81 -17.06 1.11 -5.49
N LEU A 82 -17.82 0.17 -4.92
CA LEU A 82 -17.82 -1.23 -5.31
C LEU A 82 -18.80 -1.47 -6.46
N GLN A 83 -18.34 -2.20 -7.47
CA GLN A 83 -19.12 -2.62 -8.64
C GLN A 83 -18.77 -4.05 -9.03
N PHE A 84 -19.59 -4.62 -9.92
CA PHE A 84 -19.38 -5.95 -10.48
C PHE A 84 -19.30 -5.84 -12.01
N TYR A 85 -18.22 -6.33 -12.61
CA TYR A 85 -18.03 -6.33 -14.05
C TYR A 85 -17.64 -7.71 -14.56
N ASP A 86 -18.03 -8.03 -15.80
CA ASP A 86 -17.41 -9.13 -16.51
C ASP A 86 -15.90 -8.90 -16.62
N TYR A 87 -15.08 -9.91 -16.34
CA TYR A 87 -13.64 -9.87 -16.53
C TYR A 87 -13.24 -9.38 -17.93
N ALA A 88 -14.02 -9.73 -18.97
CA ALA A 88 -13.77 -9.29 -20.34
C ALA A 88 -13.82 -7.77 -20.54
N ASN A 89 -14.50 -7.03 -19.64
CA ASN A 89 -14.60 -5.57 -19.68
C ASN A 89 -13.49 -4.85 -18.90
N LEU A 90 -12.65 -5.60 -18.18
CA LEU A 90 -11.53 -5.06 -17.40
C LEU A 90 -10.26 -5.09 -18.23
N GLN A 91 -9.48 -4.01 -18.17
CA GLN A 91 -8.18 -3.94 -18.82
C GLN A 91 -7.07 -3.85 -17.77
N PRO A 92 -5.94 -4.56 -17.92
CA PRO A 92 -4.82 -4.43 -17.01
C PRO A 92 -4.33 -2.98 -16.93
N TYR A 93 -4.08 -2.49 -15.72
CA TYR A 93 -3.47 -1.17 -15.54
C TYR A 93 -1.94 -1.32 -15.67
N GLN A 94 -1.36 -0.76 -16.74
CA GLN A 94 0.10 -0.73 -16.93
C GLN A 94 0.66 0.64 -16.57
N GLU A 95 0.09 1.68 -17.15
CA GLU A 95 0.46 3.08 -16.96
C GLU A 95 -0.77 3.99 -16.94
N TRP A 96 -0.56 5.22 -16.47
CA TRP A 96 -1.59 6.24 -16.43
C TRP A 96 -1.91 6.74 -17.84
N ASP A 97 -3.20 6.80 -18.18
CA ASP A 97 -3.70 7.40 -19.41
C ASP A 97 -4.87 8.34 -19.09
N ALA A 98 -4.61 9.65 -19.18
CA ALA A 98 -5.60 10.68 -18.92
C ALA A 98 -6.79 10.64 -19.90
N ARG A 99 -6.57 10.17 -21.14
CA ARG A 99 -7.64 10.07 -22.14
C ARG A 99 -8.63 8.98 -21.75
N LEU A 100 -8.14 7.82 -21.31
CA LEU A 100 -8.98 6.76 -20.75
C LEU A 100 -9.76 7.27 -19.53
N ALA A 101 -9.10 8.04 -18.65
CA ALA A 101 -9.71 8.61 -17.45
C ALA A 101 -10.72 9.75 -17.71
N GLY A 102 -10.83 10.22 -18.97
CA GLY A 102 -11.86 11.17 -19.38
C GLY A 102 -11.39 12.63 -19.53
N SER A 103 -10.11 12.88 -19.78
CA SER A 103 -9.59 14.25 -20.00
C SER A 103 -10.28 14.99 -21.15
N GLU A 104 -10.73 14.28 -22.19
CA GLU A 104 -11.43 14.85 -23.34
C GLU A 104 -12.96 14.89 -23.15
N VAL A 105 -13.43 14.31 -22.04
CA VAL A 105 -14.85 14.10 -21.71
C VAL A 105 -15.36 15.12 -20.68
N GLY A 106 -14.48 16.00 -20.18
CA GLY A 106 -14.81 17.04 -19.21
C GLY A 106 -14.72 16.56 -17.76
N VAL A 107 -13.93 15.51 -17.49
CA VAL A 107 -13.52 15.18 -16.12
C VAL A 107 -12.59 16.28 -15.64
N ASP A 108 -12.82 16.76 -14.42
CA ASP A 108 -12.05 17.86 -13.83
C ASP A 108 -10.56 17.50 -13.70
N THR A 109 -9.69 18.46 -13.97
CA THR A 109 -8.23 18.26 -13.95
C THR A 109 -7.72 17.84 -12.56
N ALA A 110 -8.32 18.34 -11.47
CA ALA A 110 -7.96 17.92 -10.12
C ALA A 110 -8.32 16.44 -9.89
N VAL A 111 -9.50 16.00 -10.35
CA VAL A 111 -9.91 14.59 -10.27
C VAL A 111 -8.95 13.70 -11.07
N LEU A 112 -8.51 14.12 -12.26
CA LEU A 112 -7.51 13.38 -13.05
C LEU A 112 -6.16 13.29 -12.34
N SER A 113 -5.74 14.38 -11.69
CA SER A 113 -4.52 14.40 -10.88
C SER A 113 -4.61 13.43 -9.70
N ASP A 114 -5.73 13.43 -8.98
CA ASP A 114 -5.96 12.54 -7.84
C ASP A 114 -5.99 11.07 -8.26
N LEU A 115 -6.70 10.75 -9.36
CA LEU A 115 -6.75 9.40 -9.92
C LEU A 115 -5.34 8.89 -10.28
N SER A 116 -4.54 9.73 -10.94
CA SER A 116 -3.16 9.40 -11.31
C SER A 116 -2.29 9.18 -10.08
N TYR A 117 -2.39 10.08 -9.09
CA TYR A 117 -1.64 10.00 -7.85
C TYR A 117 -1.97 8.73 -7.06
N GLN A 118 -3.25 8.42 -6.86
CA GLN A 118 -3.69 7.22 -6.13
C GLN A 118 -3.27 5.93 -6.83
N ALA A 119 -3.33 5.88 -8.17
CA ALA A 119 -2.86 4.74 -8.94
C ALA A 119 -1.33 4.59 -8.88
N ALA A 120 -0.59 5.69 -8.85
CA ALA A 120 0.86 5.68 -8.64
C ALA A 120 1.21 5.21 -7.23
N GLU A 121 0.55 5.75 -6.20
CA GLU A 121 0.74 5.38 -4.80
C GLU A 121 0.52 3.88 -4.58
N TRP A 122 -0.58 3.33 -5.10
CA TRP A 122 -0.85 1.89 -4.99
C TRP A 122 0.25 1.05 -5.65
N ARG A 123 0.74 1.44 -6.83
CA ARG A 123 1.85 0.74 -7.51
C ARG A 123 3.13 0.82 -6.69
N THR A 124 3.50 2.01 -6.21
CA THR A 124 4.65 2.20 -5.33
C THR A 124 4.54 1.33 -4.07
N MET A 125 3.35 1.20 -3.48
CA MET A 125 3.14 0.29 -2.34
C MET A 125 3.39 -1.17 -2.70
N GLN A 126 2.86 -1.66 -3.82
CA GLN A 126 3.08 -3.04 -4.28
C GLN A 126 4.54 -3.32 -4.62
N ASP A 127 5.19 -2.37 -5.29
CA ASP A 127 6.60 -2.41 -5.64
C ASP A 127 7.47 -2.46 -4.38
N GLY A 128 7.15 -1.64 -3.37
CA GLY A 128 7.78 -1.68 -2.05
C GLY A 128 7.62 -3.03 -1.35
N GLN A 129 6.40 -3.60 -1.32
CA GLN A 129 6.18 -4.94 -0.74
C GLN A 129 7.00 -6.01 -1.45
N ARG A 130 7.05 -5.96 -2.78
CA ARG A 130 7.82 -6.91 -3.57
C ARG A 130 9.30 -6.80 -3.28
N ILE A 131 9.85 -5.59 -3.15
CA ILE A 131 11.26 -5.41 -2.78
C ILE A 131 11.54 -5.99 -1.38
N LEU A 132 10.66 -5.70 -0.42
CA LEU A 132 10.77 -6.18 0.97
C LEU A 132 10.85 -7.71 1.05
N THR A 133 10.08 -8.42 0.22
CA THR A 133 9.97 -9.90 0.29
C THR A 133 10.89 -10.63 -0.70
N THR A 134 11.23 -10.03 -1.84
CA THR A 134 11.97 -10.73 -2.91
C THR A 134 13.43 -10.30 -3.07
N THR A 135 13.78 -9.10 -2.63
CA THR A 135 15.15 -8.57 -2.71
C THR A 135 15.59 -7.92 -1.40
N PRO A 136 15.48 -8.59 -0.24
CA PRO A 136 15.75 -7.95 1.06
C PRO A 136 17.23 -7.57 1.27
N SER A 137 18.17 -8.17 0.54
CA SER A 137 19.60 -7.89 0.66
C SER A 137 20.01 -6.46 0.27
N VAL A 138 19.21 -5.76 -0.54
CA VAL A 138 19.50 -4.38 -0.98
C VAL A 138 18.97 -3.32 0.00
N LEU A 139 18.33 -3.74 1.09
CA LEU A 139 17.61 -2.86 2.00
C LEU A 139 18.46 -2.30 3.15
N GLY A 140 19.71 -2.75 3.29
CA GLY A 140 20.61 -2.25 4.32
C GLY A 140 20.73 -0.72 4.32
N GLY A 141 20.39 -0.09 5.44
CA GLY A 141 20.39 1.37 5.62
C GLY A 141 19.13 2.08 5.14
N CYS A 142 18.16 1.38 4.53
CA CYS A 142 16.86 1.96 4.19
C CYS A 142 16.04 2.22 5.46
N ARG A 143 15.22 3.25 5.42
CA ARG A 143 14.20 3.48 6.45
C ARG A 143 12.91 2.80 6.06
N ALA A 144 12.22 2.24 7.05
CA ALA A 144 10.91 1.65 6.88
C ALA A 144 9.97 2.06 8.01
N GLN A 145 8.69 2.11 7.70
CA GLN A 145 7.62 2.08 8.68
C GLN A 145 7.18 0.64 8.87
N VAL A 146 7.03 0.20 10.11
CA VAL A 146 6.68 -1.17 10.47
C VAL A 146 5.44 -1.17 11.35
N TYR A 147 4.48 -2.02 11.01
CA TYR A 147 3.22 -2.14 11.74
C TYR A 147 3.42 -2.85 13.07
N ARG A 148 2.88 -2.31 14.16
CA ARG A 148 2.91 -2.96 15.48
C ARG A 148 1.68 -3.83 15.67
N VAL A 149 1.89 -5.14 15.71
CA VAL A 149 0.86 -6.13 16.08
C VAL A 149 0.35 -5.91 17.51
N ALA A 150 1.22 -5.50 18.43
CA ALA A 150 0.89 -5.18 19.82
C ALA A 150 1.64 -3.93 20.31
N GLY A 151 1.08 -3.23 21.29
CA GLY A 151 1.71 -2.07 21.92
C GLY A 151 0.84 -0.81 21.93
N ALA A 152 1.46 0.32 22.28
CA ALA A 152 0.77 1.60 22.47
C ALA A 152 0.69 2.46 21.19
N THR A 153 1.41 2.10 20.12
CA THR A 153 1.37 2.80 18.83
C THR A 153 1.03 1.81 17.72
N GLN A 154 0.40 2.31 16.64
CA GLN A 154 0.05 1.51 15.47
C GLN A 154 1.26 1.20 14.59
N TRP A 155 2.17 2.16 14.47
CA TRP A 155 3.36 2.09 13.63
C TRP A 155 4.58 2.55 14.40
N TYR A 156 5.75 2.14 13.93
CA TYR A 156 7.03 2.74 14.28
C TYR A 156 7.91 2.89 13.05
N THR A 157 8.91 3.75 13.14
CA THR A 157 9.90 3.92 12.09
C THR A 157 11.21 3.29 12.54
N ALA A 158 11.90 2.66 11.59
CA ALA A 158 13.13 1.95 11.87
C ALA A 158 14.09 2.02 10.69
N VAL A 159 15.36 1.74 10.95
CA VAL A 159 16.38 1.52 9.92
C VAL A 159 16.59 0.02 9.76
N ILE A 160 16.56 -0.48 8.54
CA ILE A 160 16.88 -1.88 8.23
C ILE A 160 18.40 -2.04 8.31
N VAL A 161 18.89 -2.90 9.19
CA VAL A 161 20.32 -3.09 9.46
C VAL A 161 20.84 -4.45 9.03
N GLY A 162 19.95 -5.42 8.80
CA GLY A 162 20.33 -6.76 8.36
C GLY A 162 19.16 -7.56 7.80
N VAL A 163 19.49 -8.66 7.15
CA VAL A 163 18.55 -9.69 6.69
C VAL A 163 19.07 -11.06 7.10
N ASN A 164 18.18 -11.92 7.59
CA ASN A 164 18.46 -13.33 7.71
C ASN A 164 18.23 -14.01 6.36
N GLU A 165 19.30 -14.39 5.66
CA GLU A 165 19.22 -14.97 4.32
C GLU A 165 18.48 -16.32 4.26
N HIS A 166 18.31 -17.01 5.40
CA HIS A 166 17.61 -18.29 5.45
C HIS A 166 16.08 -18.12 5.59
N THR A 167 15.64 -17.13 6.35
CA THR A 167 14.20 -16.92 6.66
C THR A 167 13.59 -15.75 5.90
N GLY A 168 14.39 -14.79 5.44
CA GLY A 168 13.92 -13.53 4.87
C GLY A 168 13.54 -12.48 5.91
N GLU A 169 13.69 -12.76 7.20
CA GLU A 169 13.44 -11.79 8.28
C GLU A 169 14.42 -10.62 8.22
N LEU A 170 13.91 -9.42 8.50
CA LEU A 170 14.68 -8.19 8.54
C LEU A 170 15.00 -7.82 9.98
N THR A 171 16.27 -7.54 10.25
CA THR A 171 16.68 -6.89 11.50
C THR A 171 16.52 -5.39 11.33
N VAL A 172 15.68 -4.78 12.17
CA VAL A 172 15.38 -3.35 12.12
C VAL A 172 15.68 -2.69 13.46
N THR A 173 16.29 -1.51 13.44
CA THR A 173 16.53 -0.71 14.66
C THR A 173 15.47 0.38 14.77
N ASP A 174 14.65 0.34 15.82
CA ASP A 174 13.60 1.33 16.09
C ASP A 174 14.20 2.72 16.33
N ASP A 175 13.70 3.76 15.64
CA ASP A 175 14.22 5.13 15.73
C ASP A 175 14.03 5.77 17.12
N THR A 176 13.08 5.27 17.92
CA THR A 176 12.67 5.85 19.20
C THR A 176 13.33 5.17 20.40
N VAL A 177 13.27 3.84 20.46
CA VAL A 177 13.84 3.06 21.58
C VAL A 177 15.26 2.57 21.30
N LEU A 178 15.71 2.63 20.04
CA LEU A 178 17.04 2.19 19.60
C LEU A 178 17.33 0.70 19.88
N GLU A 179 16.27 -0.10 19.98
CA GLU A 179 16.34 -1.56 20.10
C GLU A 179 16.21 -2.22 18.73
N GLU A 180 16.84 -3.37 18.59
CA GLU A 180 16.73 -4.21 17.40
C GLU A 180 15.53 -5.16 17.51
N HIS A 181 14.79 -5.27 16.42
CA HIS A 181 13.66 -6.19 16.26
C HIS A 181 13.90 -7.09 15.04
N SER A 182 13.44 -8.34 15.11
CA SER A 182 13.39 -9.25 13.96
C SER A 182 11.96 -9.26 13.43
N GLU A 183 11.76 -8.80 12.20
CA GLU A 183 10.45 -8.63 11.59
C GLU A 183 10.37 -9.39 10.26
N ASP A 184 9.30 -10.14 10.06
CA ASP A 184 9.03 -10.82 8.78
C ASP A 184 8.14 -9.92 7.89
N PRO A 185 8.66 -9.37 6.77
CA PRO A 185 7.89 -8.52 5.87
C PRO A 185 6.73 -9.26 5.18
N SER A 186 6.68 -10.59 5.26
CA SER A 186 5.57 -11.40 4.73
C SER A 186 4.41 -11.55 5.73
N LEU A 187 4.66 -11.28 7.02
CA LEU A 187 3.69 -11.44 8.11
C LEU A 187 3.27 -10.10 8.72
N VAL A 188 4.12 -9.08 8.63
CA VAL A 188 3.89 -7.75 9.16
C VAL A 188 3.90 -6.74 8.03
N GLN A 189 2.92 -5.83 8.04
CA GLN A 189 2.91 -4.76 7.04
C GLN A 189 4.08 -3.81 7.28
N MET A 190 4.92 -3.64 6.25
CA MET A 190 6.07 -2.74 6.25
C MET A 190 6.01 -1.80 5.05
N ARG A 191 6.53 -0.58 5.14
CA ARG A 191 6.61 0.35 4.00
C ARG A 191 7.97 1.04 3.97
N LEU A 192 8.67 0.98 2.85
CA LEU A 192 9.91 1.73 2.67
C LEU A 192 9.61 3.23 2.68
N LEU A 193 10.49 4.00 3.31
CA LEU A 193 10.37 5.45 3.46
C LEU A 193 11.44 6.16 2.65
N GLY A 194 11.05 7.28 2.05
CA GLY A 194 11.94 8.17 1.31
C GLY A 194 11.51 8.33 -0.15
N ASP A 195 11.53 9.58 -0.62
CA ASP A 195 11.15 9.91 -1.99
C ASP A 195 12.13 9.28 -2.98
N GLY A 196 11.62 8.55 -3.97
CA GLY A 196 12.44 7.94 -5.01
C GLY A 196 13.16 6.65 -4.60
N VAL A 197 13.06 6.20 -3.35
CA VAL A 197 13.81 5.03 -2.83
C VAL A 197 13.44 3.76 -3.60
N ILE A 198 12.14 3.54 -3.81
CA ILE A 198 11.63 2.36 -4.49
C ILE A 198 12.07 2.39 -5.97
N GLU A 199 11.92 3.52 -6.64
CA GLU A 199 12.34 3.70 -8.03
C GLU A 199 13.85 3.49 -8.20
N SER A 200 14.66 4.02 -7.28
CA SER A 200 16.12 3.84 -7.29
C SER A 200 16.50 2.38 -7.13
N ILE A 201 15.91 1.65 -6.18
CA ILE A 201 16.15 0.21 -6.00
C ILE A 201 15.75 -0.56 -7.26
N MET A 202 14.61 -0.25 -7.85
CA MET A 202 14.15 -0.89 -9.09
C MET A 202 15.07 -0.63 -10.28
N ARG A 203 15.75 0.52 -10.31
CA ARG A 203 16.81 0.82 -11.30
C ARG A 203 18.16 0.17 -10.96
N GLY A 204 18.30 -0.50 -9.83
CA GLY A 204 19.54 -1.10 -9.35
C GLY A 204 20.53 -0.10 -8.73
N GLU A 205 20.06 1.08 -8.34
CA GLU A 205 20.87 2.08 -7.65
C GLU A 205 21.07 1.69 -6.17
N VAL A 206 22.24 1.99 -5.62
CA VAL A 206 22.52 1.75 -4.20
C VAL A 206 21.90 2.88 -3.37
N VAL A 207 20.87 2.55 -2.59
CA VAL A 207 20.15 3.52 -1.74
C VAL A 207 20.68 3.54 -0.29
N GLY A 208 21.72 2.76 -0.01
CA GLY A 208 22.33 2.61 1.31
C GLY A 208 23.08 3.86 1.78
N VAL A 209 22.64 4.38 2.94
CA VAL A 209 23.13 5.58 3.65
C VAL A 209 22.61 6.90 3.05
N MET A 210 21.33 7.18 3.26
CA MET A 210 20.86 8.57 3.31
C MET A 210 21.66 9.31 4.39
N PRO A 211 22.43 10.37 4.07
CA PRO A 211 23.02 11.21 5.10
C PRO A 211 21.91 11.69 6.01
N ARG A 212 22.07 11.55 7.33
CA ARG A 212 21.20 12.24 8.30
C ARG A 212 21.08 13.69 7.82
N ARG A 213 19.90 14.14 7.39
CA ARG A 213 19.66 15.58 7.22
C ARG A 213 19.86 16.19 8.59
N SER A 214 21.03 16.78 8.81
CA SER A 214 21.31 17.60 9.98
C SER A 214 20.21 18.65 10.06
N ARG A 215 19.43 18.61 11.14
CA ARG A 215 18.63 19.76 11.55
C ARG A 215 19.61 20.89 11.88
N SER A 216 19.85 21.78 10.94
CA SER A 216 20.55 23.04 11.22
C SER A 216 19.94 24.20 10.42
N ASN A 217 19.26 25.05 11.19
CA ASN A 217 19.12 26.50 11.04
C ASN A 217 18.23 27.05 9.93
N LEU A 218 16.92 27.03 10.17
CA LEU A 218 16.10 28.22 9.90
C LEU A 218 16.37 29.24 11.01
N GLN A 219 17.52 29.90 10.98
CA GLN A 219 17.63 31.23 11.58
C GLN A 219 16.84 32.17 10.67
N VAL A 220 15.56 32.37 11.02
CA VAL A 220 14.79 33.47 10.48
C VAL A 220 15.45 34.74 10.98
N SER A 221 16.14 35.43 10.07
CA SER A 221 16.62 36.78 10.26
C SER A 221 15.42 37.70 10.48
N PHE A 222 15.11 38.02 11.74
CA PHE A 222 14.29 39.19 12.05
C PHE A 222 15.15 40.43 11.82
N GLN A 223 14.98 41.03 10.65
CA GLN A 223 15.40 42.41 10.41
C GLN A 223 14.47 43.31 11.24
N GLN A 224 14.97 43.77 12.38
CA GLN A 224 14.37 44.86 13.15
C GLN A 224 14.52 46.15 12.35
N TYR A 225 13.43 46.65 11.79
CA TYR A 225 13.35 48.06 11.42
C TYR A 225 13.10 48.87 12.71
N TYR A 226 14.09 49.68 13.08
CA TYR A 226 13.91 50.80 14.01
C TYR A 226 13.80 52.08 13.20
N VAL A 227 12.68 52.78 13.42
CA VAL A 227 12.31 54.17 13.09
C VAL A 227 12.29 54.57 11.62
#